data_AF-Q13R71-F1
#
_entry.id   AF-Q13R71-F1
#
_cell.length_a   1.000
_cell.length_b   1.000
_cell.length_c   1.000
_cell.angle_alpha   90.00
_cell.angle_beta   90.00
_cell.angle_gamma   90.00
#
_symmetry.space_group_name_H-M   'P 1'
#
loop_
_entity.id
_entity.type
_entity.pdbx_description
1 polymer ?
#
loop_
_entity_poly.entity_id
_entity_poly.type
_entity_poly.pdbx_seq_one_letter_code
_entity_poly.pdbx_strand_id
1 'polypeptide(L)'
;MKMSRKKIAILVVGLLVVAGVIIQAVWRPFAHRKAAGNGEIVLDIHHPDAVIDSEALSRLPRDILSVPLLRDVLTQDFVDYYESDNTRLSAEGALRRLAFEHQLDWRDELIRRVFDEPAHVLLWRSPDGRLGYWVMSMHRNGFAKLLQGVGNVATSDAQLSQVAKLSGDVPVYALKLAVGRTLLFASKDDRLVVLSAPGVLLDEKGGLLGERADVVSGMLSSGRDDAARAYQLDAPGESPKGHRLVVSANYLSFGYQAFFSGIDALRFDFSSTGNPAGGRGVANWQTSALIVPDKLPQQWNSADLWRALPANPAACTSLPADWKEASGLLGKVAGGGADNAAAIGDQLTGPAAVCWYAKSTLVAPVFVARVKKQDAADIAALKTALGKTFGDVIGAYEAKAAKADGADSAGYRRLPVTTREQGADVTVWQRPVSARSGTALTSKASFASQLSAERYFPVTLALAHGYLIFSPDGRLVDDTLAVLDKRYPALADTLAPQRLPRTILTLTPSSAAALIEREAGAALPADQEAVFRNASRTHLVPKLHALAHYPPVSLTLPQNLPGSTGWVPVEWWFDRARAGAGSGSTEGAADTPADQPGTGGD
;
A
#
# COMPACT_ATOMS: atom_id res chain seq x y z
N MET A 1 39.67 2.81 7.25
CA MET A 1 39.04 3.59 8.34
C MET A 1 37.76 2.89 8.76
N LYS A 2 37.66 2.48 10.03
CA LYS A 2 36.50 1.77 10.60
C LYS A 2 35.31 2.74 10.68
N MET A 3 34.30 2.57 9.84
CA MET A 3 33.03 3.30 9.97
C MET A 3 32.32 2.86 11.25
N SER A 4 32.05 3.81 12.15
CA SER A 4 31.36 3.56 13.42
C SER A 4 29.90 3.18 13.18
N ARG A 5 29.48 2.05 13.77
CA ARG A 5 28.12 1.48 13.77
C ARG A 5 27.02 2.42 14.28
N LYS A 6 27.37 3.58 14.85
CA LYS A 6 26.42 4.56 15.41
C LYS A 6 25.69 5.43 14.37
N LYS A 7 25.98 5.31 13.07
CA LYS A 7 25.45 6.22 12.02
C LYS A 7 24.46 5.60 11.02
N ILE A 8 23.95 4.39 11.26
CA ILE A 8 23.08 3.66 10.29
C ILE A 8 21.61 3.56 10.76
N ALA A 9 21.28 3.95 11.98
CA ALA A 9 19.90 3.94 12.42
C ALA A 9 19.21 5.24 12.02
N ILE A 10 18.25 5.19 11.09
CA ILE A 10 16.99 5.95 11.04
C ILE A 10 16.37 5.75 9.64
N LEU A 11 15.06 5.45 9.59
CA LEU A 11 14.18 5.26 8.41
C LEU A 11 14.07 3.85 7.85
N VAL A 12 13.07 3.03 8.27
CA VAL A 12 12.47 1.93 7.47
C VAL A 12 11.04 1.57 7.81
N VAL A 13 10.19 1.44 6.77
CA VAL A 13 9.49 0.23 6.24
C VAL A 13 8.07 0.57 5.77
N GLY A 14 7.38 1.56 6.34
CA GLY A 14 6.23 2.15 5.61
C GLY A 14 6.67 2.63 4.21
N LEU A 15 7.95 2.95 4.08
CA LEU A 15 8.68 3.22 2.85
C LEU A 15 8.77 2.10 1.82
N LEU A 16 8.50 0.82 2.09
CA LEU A 16 8.49 -0.20 1.03
C LEU A 16 7.22 -0.14 0.18
N VAL A 17 6.08 0.13 0.82
CA VAL A 17 4.84 0.48 0.11
C VAL A 17 5.06 1.79 -0.62
N VAL A 18 5.63 2.81 0.05
CA VAL A 18 5.98 4.09 -0.62
C VAL A 18 6.97 3.88 -1.76
N ALA A 19 7.98 3.03 -1.63
CA ALA A 19 8.96 2.74 -2.66
C ALA A 19 8.32 2.01 -3.85
N GLY A 20 7.49 0.99 -3.58
CA GLY A 20 6.70 0.30 -4.60
C GLY A 20 5.75 1.26 -5.32
N VAL A 21 5.08 2.13 -4.57
CA VAL A 21 4.17 3.16 -5.09
C VAL A 21 4.94 4.21 -5.88
N ILE A 22 6.09 4.68 -5.41
CA ILE A 22 7.01 5.58 -6.12
C ILE A 22 7.47 4.93 -7.42
N ILE A 23 7.89 3.67 -7.41
CA ILE A 23 8.26 2.96 -8.64
C ILE A 23 7.08 2.94 -9.61
N GLN A 24 5.88 2.59 -9.12
CA GLN A 24 4.67 2.51 -9.94
C GLN A 24 4.20 3.88 -10.43
N ALA A 25 4.40 4.96 -9.68
CA ALA A 25 3.91 6.29 -9.99
C ALA A 25 4.93 7.17 -10.73
N VAL A 26 6.23 6.96 -10.51
CA VAL A 26 7.30 7.83 -11.04
C VAL A 26 8.04 7.20 -12.21
N TRP A 27 8.34 5.90 -12.14
CA TRP A 27 9.19 5.24 -13.14
C TRP A 27 8.39 4.39 -14.14
N ARG A 28 7.49 3.53 -13.65
CA ARG A 28 6.74 2.59 -14.50
C ARG A 28 5.61 3.14 -15.38
N PRO A 29 4.95 4.29 -15.11
CA PRO A 29 3.87 4.75 -15.98
C PRO A 29 4.34 5.01 -17.42
N PHE A 30 5.64 5.29 -17.58
CA PHE A 30 6.32 5.55 -18.84
C PHE A 30 6.90 4.30 -19.53
N ALA A 31 6.78 3.13 -18.88
CA ALA A 31 7.27 1.83 -19.35
C ALA A 31 6.42 1.23 -20.48
N HIS A 32 6.97 0.19 -21.14
CA HIS A 32 6.28 -0.54 -22.21
C HIS A 32 5.01 -1.23 -21.72
N ARG A 33 3.95 -1.14 -22.52
CA ARG A 33 2.68 -1.85 -22.30
C ARG A 33 2.50 -2.96 -23.32
N LYS A 34 1.82 -4.03 -22.92
CA LYS A 34 1.12 -4.88 -23.91
C LYS A 34 0.01 -4.03 -24.50
N ALA A 35 -0.14 -4.06 -25.83
CA ALA A 35 -1.19 -3.33 -26.52
C ALA A 35 -2.55 -3.73 -25.92
N ALA A 36 -3.16 -2.82 -25.15
CA ALA A 36 -4.59 -2.90 -24.93
C ALA A 36 -5.24 -2.62 -26.30
N GLY A 37 -6.22 -3.43 -26.70
CA GLY A 37 -7.05 -3.09 -27.86
C GLY A 37 -7.68 -1.71 -27.66
N ASN A 38 -8.20 -1.12 -28.73
CA ASN A 38 -8.91 0.18 -28.70
C ASN A 38 -10.23 0.14 -27.87
N GLY A 39 -10.39 -0.82 -26.95
CA GLY A 39 -11.54 -0.96 -26.09
C GLY A 39 -11.67 0.22 -25.12
N GLU A 40 -12.92 0.52 -24.75
CA GLU A 40 -13.27 1.61 -23.83
C GLU A 40 -12.43 1.60 -22.54
N ILE A 41 -11.58 2.62 -22.37
CA ILE A 41 -10.85 2.84 -21.12
C ILE A 41 -11.84 3.46 -20.13
N VAL A 42 -12.27 2.66 -19.16
CA VAL A 42 -13.11 3.14 -18.06
C VAL A 42 -12.22 3.74 -16.96
N LEU A 43 -12.23 5.06 -16.86
CA LEU A 43 -11.63 5.82 -15.76
C LEU A 43 -12.50 7.03 -15.45
N ASP A 44 -12.53 7.43 -14.18
CA ASP A 44 -13.04 8.73 -13.72
C ASP A 44 -11.91 9.74 -13.82
N ILE A 45 -12.03 10.70 -14.76
CA ILE A 45 -10.98 11.69 -15.03
C ILE A 45 -10.80 12.69 -13.86
N HIS A 46 -11.79 12.80 -12.98
CA HIS A 46 -11.75 13.72 -11.84
C HIS A 46 -11.09 13.10 -10.60
N HIS A 47 -11.05 11.76 -10.48
CA HIS A 47 -10.46 11.05 -9.33
C HIS A 47 -9.33 10.11 -9.76
N PRO A 48 -8.09 10.62 -9.95
CA PRO A 48 -6.94 9.79 -10.27
C PRO A 48 -6.50 8.93 -9.08
N ASP A 49 -5.97 7.73 -9.34
CA ASP A 49 -5.45 6.84 -8.30
C ASP A 49 -4.14 7.36 -7.66
N ALA A 50 -3.37 8.17 -8.40
CA ALA A 50 -2.22 8.88 -7.87
C ALA A 50 -1.99 10.21 -8.61
N VAL A 51 -1.34 11.16 -7.93
CA VAL A 51 -1.01 12.48 -8.43
C VAL A 51 0.45 12.79 -8.12
N ILE A 52 1.19 13.32 -9.08
CA ILE A 52 2.51 13.92 -8.89
C ILE A 52 2.40 15.40 -9.19
N ASP A 53 2.66 16.23 -8.19
CA ASP A 53 2.82 17.67 -8.32
C ASP A 53 4.29 18.01 -8.07
N SER A 54 4.97 18.55 -9.09
CA SER A 54 6.42 18.64 -9.08
C SER A 54 6.88 19.98 -9.63
N GLU A 55 7.77 20.66 -8.89
CA GLU A 55 8.44 21.89 -9.31
C GLU A 55 9.37 21.65 -10.52
N ALA A 56 9.95 20.45 -10.62
CA ALA A 56 10.76 20.04 -11.76
C ALA A 56 10.79 18.51 -11.87
N LEU A 57 10.02 17.94 -12.80
CA LEU A 57 9.86 16.49 -12.91
C LEU A 57 11.20 15.75 -13.12
N SER A 58 12.17 16.40 -13.78
CA SER A 58 13.53 15.86 -13.99
C SER A 58 14.32 15.65 -12.69
N ARG A 59 14.02 16.41 -11.62
CA ARG A 59 14.69 16.34 -10.32
C ARG A 59 14.04 15.32 -9.37
N LEU A 60 12.77 14.98 -9.59
CA LEU A 60 11.99 14.10 -8.73
C LEU A 60 12.69 12.78 -8.36
N PRO A 61 13.25 12.00 -9.31
CA PRO A 61 13.93 10.75 -8.97
C PRO A 61 15.13 10.96 -8.03
N ARG A 62 15.92 12.01 -8.27
CA ARG A 62 17.09 12.33 -7.45
C ARG A 62 16.68 12.76 -6.05
N ASP A 63 15.67 13.61 -5.94
CA ASP A 63 15.19 14.13 -4.67
C ASP A 63 14.50 13.03 -3.84
N ILE A 64 13.87 12.04 -4.48
CA ILE A 64 13.41 10.82 -3.82
C ILE A 64 14.59 9.99 -3.27
N LEU A 65 15.63 9.76 -4.08
CA LEU A 65 16.80 8.97 -3.70
C LEU A 65 17.71 9.67 -2.68
N SER A 66 17.44 10.93 -2.35
CA SER A 66 18.12 11.61 -1.25
C SER A 66 17.70 11.05 0.11
N VAL A 67 16.54 10.39 0.21
CA VAL A 67 16.11 9.64 1.40
C VAL A 67 17.00 8.39 1.52
N PRO A 68 17.85 8.28 2.56
CA PRO A 68 18.88 7.23 2.63
C PRO A 68 18.35 5.81 2.45
N LEU A 69 17.17 5.51 3.00
CA LEU A 69 16.55 4.21 2.79
C LEU A 69 16.11 3.98 1.34
N LEU A 70 15.46 4.95 0.71
CA LEU A 70 15.01 4.80 -0.68
C LEU A 70 16.21 4.57 -1.59
N ARG A 71 17.33 5.26 -1.33
CA ARG A 71 18.60 4.99 -2.02
C ARG A 71 19.08 3.54 -1.87
N ASP A 72 18.99 3.00 -0.65
CA ASP A 72 19.53 1.67 -0.34
C ASP A 72 18.62 0.54 -0.85
N VAL A 73 17.31 0.79 -1.00
CA VAL A 73 16.31 -0.17 -1.53
C VAL A 73 16.14 -0.05 -3.06
N LEU A 74 15.96 1.18 -3.57
CA LEU A 74 15.75 1.51 -4.97
C LEU A 74 17.10 1.63 -5.71
N THR A 75 17.88 0.56 -5.67
CA THR A 75 19.13 0.45 -6.42
C THR A 75 18.89 0.38 -7.91
N GLN A 76 19.87 0.82 -8.71
CA GLN A 76 19.86 0.73 -10.17
C GLN A 76 19.44 -0.68 -10.65
N ASP A 77 20.03 -1.74 -10.09
CA ASP A 77 19.67 -3.13 -10.40
C ASP A 77 18.19 -3.49 -10.18
N PHE A 78 17.49 -2.84 -9.23
CA PHE A 78 16.06 -3.07 -8.98
C PHE A 78 15.17 -2.47 -10.07
N VAL A 79 15.54 -1.29 -10.55
CA VAL A 79 14.86 -0.61 -11.64
C VAL A 79 15.21 -1.32 -12.96
N ASP A 80 16.44 -1.82 -13.13
CA ASP A 80 16.94 -2.52 -14.35
C ASP A 80 16.33 -3.90 -14.54
N TYR A 81 16.17 -4.69 -13.47
CA TYR A 81 15.80 -6.11 -13.60
C TYR A 81 14.41 -6.36 -14.20
N TYR A 82 13.55 -5.34 -14.23
CA TYR A 82 12.21 -5.45 -14.84
C TYR A 82 12.08 -4.73 -16.18
N GLU A 83 13.19 -4.23 -16.73
CA GLU A 83 13.25 -3.61 -18.04
C GLU A 83 13.58 -4.65 -19.13
N SER A 84 13.07 -4.42 -20.33
CA SER A 84 13.43 -5.18 -21.54
C SER A 84 14.33 -4.30 -22.39
N ASP A 85 15.22 -4.83 -23.24
CA ASP A 85 16.19 -4.03 -24.01
C ASP A 85 15.59 -2.83 -24.76
N ASN A 86 14.31 -2.89 -25.11
CA ASN A 86 13.59 -1.81 -25.78
C ASN A 86 13.25 -0.59 -24.87
N THR A 87 13.27 -0.69 -23.52
CA THR A 87 12.92 0.42 -22.59
C THR A 87 14.06 1.42 -22.39
N ARG A 88 15.31 1.00 -22.66
CA ARG A 88 16.51 1.85 -22.56
C ARG A 88 16.44 3.15 -23.38
N LEU A 89 15.66 3.16 -24.46
CA LEU A 89 15.45 4.32 -25.35
C LEU A 89 14.15 5.10 -25.06
N SER A 90 13.39 4.73 -24.02
CA SER A 90 12.12 5.38 -23.66
C SER A 90 12.26 6.47 -22.59
N ALA A 91 11.20 7.26 -22.37
CA ALA A 91 11.17 8.31 -21.34
C ALA A 91 11.49 7.78 -19.92
N GLU A 92 11.15 6.51 -19.63
CA GLU A 92 11.55 5.79 -18.42
C GLU A 92 13.07 5.68 -18.30
N GLY A 93 13.74 5.22 -19.36
CA GLY A 93 15.20 5.13 -19.42
C GLY A 93 15.89 6.49 -19.26
N ALA A 94 15.30 7.56 -19.78
CA ALA A 94 15.85 8.92 -19.65
C ALA A 94 15.67 9.51 -18.24
N LEU A 95 14.48 9.39 -17.62
CA LEU A 95 14.24 9.80 -16.22
C LEU A 95 15.16 9.06 -15.24
N ARG A 96 15.50 7.82 -15.57
CA ARG A 96 16.41 6.98 -14.80
C ARG A 96 17.88 7.37 -14.97
N ARG A 97 18.35 7.63 -16.20
CA ARG A 97 19.72 8.14 -16.42
C ARG A 97 19.93 9.48 -15.70
N LEU A 98 18.89 10.31 -15.63
CA LEU A 98 18.87 11.52 -14.79
C LEU A 98 18.98 11.23 -13.28
N ALA A 99 18.46 10.10 -12.82
CA ALA A 99 18.46 9.70 -11.42
C ALA A 99 19.78 9.06 -10.95
N PHE A 100 20.47 8.30 -11.83
CA PHE A 100 21.57 7.42 -11.44
C PHE A 100 22.90 7.65 -12.20
N GLU A 101 22.89 8.23 -13.41
CA GLU A 101 24.10 8.40 -14.22
C GLU A 101 24.72 9.79 -14.09
N HIS A 102 26.06 9.86 -14.04
CA HIS A 102 26.81 11.10 -13.88
C HIS A 102 27.24 11.74 -15.21
N GLN A 103 27.08 11.03 -16.35
CA GLN A 103 27.39 11.53 -17.69
C GLN A 103 26.14 11.36 -18.56
N LEU A 104 25.44 12.46 -18.82
CA LEU A 104 24.23 12.48 -19.66
C LEU A 104 24.65 12.66 -21.13
N ASP A 105 24.06 11.87 -22.04
CA ASP A 105 24.20 12.13 -23.48
C ASP A 105 23.37 13.37 -23.88
N TRP A 106 23.66 13.98 -25.03
CA TRP A 106 22.99 15.21 -25.49
C TRP A 106 21.46 15.05 -25.63
N ARG A 107 21.00 13.82 -25.90
CA ARG A 107 19.56 13.47 -25.94
C ARG A 107 18.93 13.49 -24.54
N ASP A 108 19.66 13.05 -23.54
CA ASP A 108 19.23 13.08 -22.14
C ASP A 108 19.24 14.50 -21.59
N GLU A 109 20.16 15.35 -22.07
CA GLU A 109 20.18 16.77 -21.73
C GLU A 109 19.00 17.53 -22.34
N LEU A 110 18.56 17.16 -23.55
CA LEU A 110 17.33 17.68 -24.15
C LEU A 110 16.09 17.23 -23.36
N ILE A 111 16.01 15.96 -22.97
CA ILE A 111 14.92 15.42 -22.15
C ILE A 111 14.91 16.10 -20.78
N ARG A 112 16.08 16.29 -20.15
CA ARG A 112 16.22 17.04 -18.91
C ARG A 112 15.65 18.45 -19.04
N ARG A 113 16.05 19.21 -20.06
CA ARG A 113 15.50 20.55 -20.32
C ARG A 113 14.01 20.54 -20.64
N VAL A 114 13.47 19.43 -21.15
CA VAL A 114 12.03 19.27 -21.41
C VAL A 114 11.24 19.07 -20.11
N PHE A 115 11.81 18.35 -19.15
CA PHE A 115 11.15 17.97 -17.89
C PHE A 115 11.64 18.76 -16.66
N ASP A 116 12.53 19.74 -16.83
CA ASP A 116 13.00 20.65 -15.77
C ASP A 116 12.07 21.86 -15.60
N GLU A 117 10.76 21.61 -15.67
CA GLU A 117 9.70 22.60 -15.53
C GLU A 117 8.62 22.04 -14.58
N PRO A 118 7.78 22.91 -14.00
CA PRO A 118 6.65 22.49 -13.20
C PRO A 118 5.70 21.60 -14.00
N ALA A 119 5.40 20.44 -13.44
CA ALA A 119 4.54 19.44 -14.07
C ALA A 119 3.60 18.81 -13.06
N HIS A 120 2.37 18.58 -13.52
CA HIS A 120 1.35 17.83 -12.80
C HIS A 120 1.02 16.55 -13.58
N VAL A 121 1.13 15.39 -12.93
CA VAL A 121 0.88 14.09 -13.54
C VAL A 121 -0.24 13.39 -12.79
N LEU A 122 -1.34 13.12 -13.49
CA LEU A 122 -2.46 12.35 -13.00
C LEU A 122 -2.33 10.91 -13.48
N LEU A 123 -2.54 9.94 -12.59
CA LEU A 123 -2.35 8.51 -12.88
C LEU A 123 -3.57 7.68 -12.48
N TRP A 124 -3.91 6.70 -13.31
CA TRP A 124 -5.00 5.74 -13.08
C TRP A 124 -4.54 4.31 -13.30
N ARG A 125 -5.23 3.38 -12.62
CA ARG A 125 -5.08 1.95 -12.83
C ARG A 125 -5.34 1.54 -14.27
N SER A 126 -4.47 0.68 -14.77
CA SER A 126 -4.64 -0.06 -16.01
C SER A 126 -5.36 -1.40 -15.72
N PRO A 127 -5.80 -2.14 -16.76
CA PRO A 127 -6.47 -3.44 -16.58
C PRO A 127 -5.65 -4.48 -15.80
N ASP A 128 -4.32 -4.32 -15.73
CA ASP A 128 -3.43 -5.17 -14.93
C ASP A 128 -3.32 -4.75 -13.45
N GLY A 129 -4.08 -3.73 -13.03
CA GLY A 129 -4.12 -3.19 -11.67
C GLY A 129 -2.97 -2.22 -11.32
N ARG A 130 -2.04 -1.95 -12.24
CA ARG A 130 -0.92 -1.00 -12.02
C ARG A 130 -1.29 0.41 -12.46
N LEU A 131 -0.58 1.42 -11.94
CA LEU A 131 -0.66 2.78 -12.46
C LEU A 131 -0.12 2.80 -13.89
N GLY A 132 -1.03 2.87 -14.86
CA GLY A 132 -0.70 2.74 -16.27
C GLY A 132 -1.24 3.89 -17.08
N TYR A 133 -2.49 4.31 -16.92
CA TYR A 133 -2.98 5.47 -17.67
C TYR A 133 -2.54 6.75 -16.98
N TRP A 134 -2.08 7.73 -17.76
CA TRP A 134 -1.69 9.02 -17.21
C TRP A 134 -1.99 10.18 -18.16
N VAL A 135 -2.17 11.35 -17.56
CA VAL A 135 -2.24 12.67 -18.19
C VAL A 135 -1.23 13.56 -17.50
N MET A 136 -0.39 14.22 -18.28
CA MET A 136 0.65 15.12 -17.78
C MET A 136 0.39 16.51 -18.32
N SER A 137 0.21 17.48 -17.44
CA SER A 137 0.16 18.90 -17.75
C SER A 137 1.45 19.58 -17.32
N MET A 138 1.94 20.53 -18.11
CA MET A 138 3.16 21.27 -17.80
C MET A 138 3.12 22.69 -18.36
N HIS A 139 3.82 23.60 -17.68
CA HIS A 139 4.10 24.94 -18.17
C HIS A 139 5.45 24.94 -18.88
N ARG A 140 5.53 25.56 -20.06
CA ARG A 140 6.72 25.57 -20.89
C ARG A 140 6.93 26.93 -21.53
N ASN A 141 7.90 27.65 -21.00
CA ASN A 141 8.47 28.82 -21.66
C ASN A 141 9.39 28.38 -22.80
N GLY A 142 8.83 28.04 -23.96
CA GLY A 142 9.62 27.88 -25.21
C GLY A 142 9.27 26.71 -26.14
N PHE A 143 8.35 25.81 -25.78
CA PHE A 143 7.97 24.69 -26.66
C PHE A 143 7.08 25.09 -27.84
N ALA A 144 6.44 26.27 -27.75
CA ALA A 144 5.64 26.85 -28.84
C ALA A 144 6.44 26.98 -30.16
N LYS A 145 7.76 27.24 -30.09
CA LYS A 145 8.63 27.28 -31.28
C LYS A 145 8.93 25.91 -31.87
N LEU A 146 8.95 24.86 -31.06
CA LEU A 146 9.22 23.49 -31.52
C LEU A 146 7.99 22.88 -32.21
N LEU A 147 6.78 23.20 -31.73
CA LEU A 147 5.52 22.72 -32.29
C LEU A 147 5.01 23.52 -33.51
N GLN A 148 5.44 24.76 -33.70
CA GLN A 148 5.17 25.50 -34.95
C GLN A 148 5.73 24.77 -36.19
N GLY A 149 6.83 24.01 -36.05
CA GLY A 149 7.34 23.15 -37.10
C GLY A 149 6.56 21.85 -37.30
N VAL A 150 5.86 21.39 -36.26
CA VAL A 150 5.16 20.09 -36.23
C VAL A 150 3.84 20.13 -37.03
N GLY A 151 3.14 21.27 -37.04
CA GLY A 151 1.92 21.44 -37.85
C GLY A 151 2.15 21.26 -39.36
N ASN A 152 3.34 21.58 -39.87
CA ASN A 152 3.71 21.38 -41.27
C ASN A 152 4.15 19.93 -41.59
N VAL A 153 4.54 19.15 -40.57
CA VAL A 153 5.07 17.78 -40.70
C VAL A 153 3.97 16.73 -40.48
N ALA A 154 3.00 17.01 -39.60
CA ALA A 154 1.88 16.11 -39.27
C ALA A 154 0.94 15.79 -40.44
N THR A 155 1.04 16.52 -41.55
CA THR A 155 0.30 16.26 -42.81
C THR A 155 1.04 15.29 -43.72
N SER A 156 2.29 14.91 -43.41
CA SER A 156 3.19 14.16 -44.30
C SER A 156 3.84 12.90 -43.70
N ASP A 157 3.77 12.69 -42.38
CA ASP A 157 4.44 11.58 -41.68
C ASP A 157 3.44 10.57 -41.09
N ALA A 158 3.72 9.26 -41.25
CA ALA A 158 2.90 8.17 -40.71
C ALA A 158 3.02 8.00 -39.18
N GLN A 159 4.02 8.62 -38.55
CA GLN A 159 4.26 8.54 -37.11
C GLN A 159 3.53 9.63 -36.31
N LEU A 160 3.13 10.74 -36.94
CA LEU A 160 2.47 11.85 -36.28
C LEU A 160 1.25 12.31 -37.09
N SER A 161 0.06 12.25 -36.48
CA SER A 161 -1.19 12.63 -37.13
C SER A 161 -2.07 13.46 -36.22
N GLN A 162 -2.74 14.49 -36.75
CA GLN A 162 -3.83 15.14 -36.02
C GLN A 162 -5.04 14.19 -35.95
N VAL A 163 -5.57 13.96 -34.76
CA VAL A 163 -6.67 12.99 -34.52
C VAL A 163 -7.95 13.64 -34.01
N ALA A 164 -7.87 14.82 -33.39
CA ALA A 164 -9.04 15.54 -32.89
C ALA A 164 -8.76 17.06 -32.78
N LYS A 165 -9.79 17.82 -32.38
CA LYS A 165 -9.71 19.23 -32.00
C LYS A 165 -10.50 19.48 -30.73
N LEU A 166 -9.87 20.08 -29.74
CA LEU A 166 -10.50 20.50 -28.48
C LEU A 166 -11.17 21.88 -28.64
N SER A 167 -11.84 22.31 -27.57
CA SER A 167 -12.43 23.65 -27.46
C SER A 167 -11.42 24.75 -27.76
N GLY A 168 -11.83 25.74 -28.57
CA GLY A 168 -10.93 26.80 -29.06
C GLY A 168 -10.02 26.37 -30.21
N ASP A 169 -10.42 25.36 -30.99
CA ASP A 169 -9.71 24.84 -32.16
C ASP A 169 -8.29 24.30 -31.87
N VAL A 170 -8.02 23.91 -30.62
CA VAL A 170 -6.71 23.39 -30.23
C VAL A 170 -6.53 21.97 -30.80
N PRO A 171 -5.57 21.74 -31.71
CA PRO A 171 -5.39 20.43 -32.33
C PRO A 171 -4.82 19.42 -31.32
N VAL A 172 -5.34 18.19 -31.39
CA VAL A 172 -4.79 17.03 -30.69
C VAL A 172 -4.03 16.18 -31.68
N TYR A 173 -2.77 15.92 -31.39
CA TYR A 173 -1.89 15.10 -32.20
C TYR A 173 -1.65 13.75 -31.55
N ALA A 174 -1.60 12.70 -32.37
CA ALA A 174 -1.19 11.36 -32.01
C ALA A 174 0.23 11.10 -32.48
N LEU A 175 1.13 10.74 -31.56
CA LEU A 175 2.51 10.35 -31.82
C LEU A 175 2.66 8.83 -31.63
N LYS A 176 2.83 8.10 -32.73
CA LYS A 176 3.04 6.66 -32.76
C LYS A 176 4.52 6.35 -32.55
N LEU A 177 4.85 5.85 -31.36
CA LEU A 177 6.23 5.52 -30.97
C LEU A 177 6.60 4.08 -31.33
N ALA A 178 5.65 3.15 -31.24
CA ALA A 178 5.80 1.73 -31.57
C ALA A 178 4.42 1.07 -31.79
N VAL A 179 4.39 -0.20 -32.16
CA VAL A 179 3.14 -0.99 -32.22
C VAL A 179 2.48 -1.00 -30.84
N GLY A 180 1.22 -0.53 -30.76
CA GLY A 180 0.49 -0.41 -29.49
C GLY A 180 0.93 0.74 -28.58
N ARG A 181 1.80 1.64 -29.06
CA ARG A 181 2.31 2.80 -28.28
C ARG A 181 2.05 4.09 -29.04
N THR A 182 0.94 4.73 -28.71
CA THR A 182 0.56 6.05 -29.24
C THR A 182 0.32 7.00 -28.08
N LEU A 183 1.04 8.12 -28.06
CA LEU A 183 0.77 9.23 -27.13
C LEU A 183 -0.15 10.23 -27.82
N LEU A 184 -1.04 10.86 -27.05
CA LEU A 184 -1.71 12.07 -27.51
C LEU A 184 -1.05 13.29 -26.89
N PHE A 185 -1.00 14.40 -27.60
CA PHE A 185 -0.62 15.67 -27.01
C PHE A 185 -1.37 16.84 -27.65
N ALA A 186 -1.59 17.87 -26.85
CA ALA A 186 -2.19 19.13 -27.26
C ALA A 186 -1.44 20.27 -26.56
N SER A 187 -1.29 21.41 -27.24
CA SER A 187 -0.64 22.59 -26.66
C SER A 187 -1.44 23.85 -26.94
N LYS A 188 -1.47 24.75 -25.97
CA LYS A 188 -2.08 26.07 -26.07
C LYS A 188 -1.19 27.05 -25.31
N ASP A 189 -0.76 28.13 -25.97
CA ASP A 189 0.15 29.12 -25.41
C ASP A 189 1.45 28.49 -24.87
N ASP A 190 1.71 28.61 -23.57
CA ASP A 190 2.83 28.00 -22.85
C ASP A 190 2.47 26.66 -22.19
N ARG A 191 1.28 26.12 -22.43
CA ARG A 191 0.81 24.87 -21.80
C ARG A 191 0.88 23.71 -22.78
N LEU A 192 1.34 22.57 -22.27
CA LEU A 192 1.35 21.29 -22.96
C LEU A 192 0.64 20.26 -22.10
N VAL A 193 -0.28 19.51 -22.71
CA VAL A 193 -0.87 18.31 -22.11
C VAL A 193 -0.49 17.10 -22.95
N VAL A 194 -0.01 16.05 -22.30
CA VAL A 194 0.37 14.77 -22.91
C VAL A 194 -0.44 13.66 -22.24
N LEU A 195 -1.00 12.76 -23.04
CA LEU A 195 -1.79 11.62 -22.58
C LEU A 195 -1.15 10.31 -23.02
N SER A 196 -1.21 9.33 -22.13
CA SER A 196 -0.50 8.06 -22.28
C SER A 196 -1.05 7.11 -23.36
N ALA A 197 -2.30 7.29 -23.77
CA ALA A 197 -2.98 6.44 -24.74
C ALA A 197 -4.18 7.18 -25.39
N PRO A 198 -4.56 6.82 -26.63
CA PRO A 198 -5.71 7.43 -27.31
C PRO A 198 -7.01 7.29 -26.52
N GLY A 199 -7.28 6.11 -25.97
CA GLY A 199 -8.51 5.82 -25.20
C GLY A 199 -8.71 6.66 -23.94
N VAL A 200 -7.69 7.41 -23.50
CA VAL A 200 -7.84 8.36 -22.38
C VAL A 200 -8.73 9.53 -22.82
N LEU A 201 -8.69 9.95 -24.08
CA LEU A 201 -9.45 11.11 -24.60
C LEU A 201 -10.43 10.74 -25.71
N LEU A 202 -10.19 9.65 -26.43
CA LEU A 202 -10.95 9.23 -27.59
C LEU A 202 -11.73 7.94 -27.30
N ASP A 203 -12.93 7.83 -27.89
CA ASP A 203 -13.70 6.59 -27.92
C ASP A 203 -13.12 5.58 -28.93
N GLU A 204 -13.73 4.39 -29.03
CA GLU A 204 -13.28 3.32 -29.93
C GLU A 204 -13.33 3.70 -31.42
N LYS A 205 -14.16 4.70 -31.78
CA LYS A 205 -14.35 5.23 -33.13
C LYS A 205 -13.45 6.45 -33.40
N GLY A 206 -12.67 6.90 -32.42
CA GLY A 206 -11.83 8.10 -32.51
C GLY A 206 -12.56 9.42 -32.21
N GLY A 207 -13.80 9.38 -31.71
CA GLY A 207 -14.55 10.55 -31.25
C GLY A 207 -14.07 11.04 -29.89
N LEU A 208 -14.19 12.34 -29.61
CA LEU A 208 -13.83 12.91 -28.31
C LEU A 208 -14.80 12.48 -27.21
N LEU A 209 -14.27 12.03 -26.08
CA LEU A 209 -15.02 11.83 -24.85
C LEU A 209 -15.25 13.20 -24.18
N GLY A 210 -16.47 13.74 -24.29
CA GLY A 210 -16.80 15.14 -23.95
C GLY A 210 -16.27 15.62 -22.60
N GLU A 211 -16.61 14.92 -21.51
CA GLU A 211 -16.15 15.26 -20.15
C GLU A 211 -14.62 15.31 -20.04
N ARG A 212 -13.92 14.35 -20.64
CA ARG A 212 -12.45 14.29 -20.61
C ARG A 212 -11.83 15.38 -21.49
N ALA A 213 -12.46 15.71 -22.61
CA ALA A 213 -12.05 16.80 -23.47
C ALA A 213 -12.18 18.17 -22.78
N ASP A 214 -13.22 18.35 -21.96
CA ASP A 214 -13.41 19.56 -21.16
C ASP A 214 -12.32 19.70 -20.09
N VAL A 215 -11.98 18.62 -19.38
CA VAL A 215 -10.88 18.61 -18.40
C VAL A 215 -9.54 18.94 -19.05
N VAL A 216 -9.22 18.31 -20.19
CA VAL A 216 -7.97 18.60 -20.92
C VAL A 216 -7.94 20.05 -21.42
N SER A 217 -9.08 20.58 -21.88
CA SER A 217 -9.21 21.98 -22.29
C SER A 217 -9.01 22.95 -21.12
N GLY A 218 -9.49 22.58 -19.93
CA GLY A 218 -9.28 23.31 -18.67
C GLY A 218 -7.81 23.35 -18.24
N MET A 219 -7.11 22.21 -18.33
CA MET A 219 -5.66 22.12 -18.09
C MET A 219 -4.87 23.03 -19.03
N LEU A 220 -5.22 23.03 -20.32
CA LEU A 220 -4.56 23.85 -21.33
C LEU A 220 -4.83 25.35 -21.15
N SER A 221 -6.00 25.72 -20.62
CA SER A 221 -6.41 27.13 -20.52
C SER A 221 -6.05 27.78 -19.18
N SER A 222 -6.05 27.01 -18.09
CA SER A 222 -5.84 27.54 -16.73
C SER A 222 -4.64 26.94 -16.01
N GLY A 223 -4.04 25.88 -16.54
CA GLY A 223 -3.00 25.10 -15.85
C GLY A 223 -3.50 24.34 -14.63
N ARG A 224 -4.80 24.41 -14.31
CA ARG A 224 -5.42 23.68 -13.21
C ARG A 224 -6.14 22.46 -13.75
N ASP A 225 -6.11 21.40 -12.94
CA ASP A 225 -6.98 20.24 -13.10
C ASP A 225 -7.77 20.00 -11.83
N ASP A 226 -8.73 19.08 -11.94
CA ASP A 226 -9.67 18.78 -10.88
C ASP A 226 -9.09 17.83 -9.83
N ALA A 227 -7.89 17.27 -10.06
CA ALA A 227 -7.28 16.38 -9.09
C ALA A 227 -6.84 17.13 -7.83
N ALA A 228 -6.45 18.40 -7.98
CA ALA A 228 -6.23 19.27 -6.83
C ALA A 228 -7.50 19.43 -5.99
N ARG A 229 -8.69 19.51 -6.62
CA ARG A 229 -9.99 19.52 -5.91
C ARG A 229 -10.28 18.18 -5.25
N ALA A 230 -10.11 17.09 -5.98
CA ALA A 230 -10.37 15.73 -5.50
C ALA A 230 -9.61 15.42 -4.20
N TYR A 231 -8.38 15.95 -4.06
CA TYR A 231 -7.52 15.71 -2.90
C TYR A 231 -7.30 16.92 -1.99
N GLN A 232 -8.11 17.97 -2.11
CA GLN A 232 -8.02 19.20 -1.31
C GLN A 232 -6.63 19.86 -1.33
N LEU A 233 -6.06 20.02 -2.52
CA LEU A 233 -4.77 20.65 -2.78
C LEU A 233 -4.91 22.09 -3.35
N ASP A 234 -6.13 22.62 -3.49
CA ASP A 234 -6.38 23.95 -4.08
C ASP A 234 -6.26 25.12 -3.11
N ALA A 235 -5.75 24.91 -1.90
CA ALA A 235 -5.57 26.02 -0.99
C ALA A 235 -4.59 27.03 -1.65
N PRO A 236 -4.97 28.32 -1.77
CA PRO A 236 -4.15 29.30 -2.48
C PRO A 236 -2.76 29.42 -1.83
N GLY A 237 -1.70 29.19 -2.62
CA GLY A 237 -0.29 29.26 -2.18
C GLY A 237 0.38 27.90 -1.91
N GLU A 238 -0.30 26.77 -2.14
CA GLU A 238 0.20 25.42 -1.84
C GLU A 238 1.03 24.72 -2.93
N SER A 239 1.52 25.42 -3.96
CA SER A 239 2.47 24.81 -4.90
C SER A 239 3.71 24.33 -4.13
N PRO A 240 4.02 23.01 -4.17
CA PRO A 240 5.08 22.46 -3.35
C PRO A 240 6.44 23.04 -3.76
N LYS A 241 7.23 23.48 -2.78
CA LYS A 241 8.67 23.74 -2.97
C LYS A 241 9.39 22.40 -3.01
N GLY A 242 9.53 21.82 -4.20
CA GLY A 242 9.99 20.45 -4.43
C GLY A 242 8.95 19.57 -5.11
N HIS A 243 8.58 18.46 -4.48
CA HIS A 243 7.70 17.45 -5.06
C HIS A 243 6.67 16.95 -4.06
N ARG A 244 5.48 16.64 -4.56
CA ARG A 244 4.37 16.05 -3.82
C ARG A 244 3.84 14.85 -4.60
N LEU A 245 3.77 13.71 -3.93
CA LEU A 245 3.14 12.50 -4.43
C LEU A 245 1.90 12.21 -3.57
N VAL A 246 0.72 12.20 -4.19
CA VAL A 246 -0.54 11.79 -3.55
C VAL A 246 -0.99 10.44 -4.12
N VAL A 247 -1.45 9.55 -3.27
CA VAL A 247 -1.84 8.19 -3.65
C VAL A 247 -3.13 7.84 -2.92
N SER A 248 -4.15 7.43 -3.68
CA SER A 248 -5.46 7.14 -3.12
C SER A 248 -5.42 5.90 -2.21
N ALA A 249 -6.17 5.95 -1.11
CA ALA A 249 -6.39 4.79 -0.26
C ALA A 249 -7.13 3.68 -1.03
N ASN A 250 -7.94 4.03 -2.02
CA ASN A 250 -8.60 3.08 -2.92
C ASN A 250 -7.58 2.27 -3.77
N TYR A 251 -6.47 2.88 -4.18
CA TYR A 251 -5.38 2.18 -4.84
C TYR A 251 -4.59 1.33 -3.85
N LEU A 252 -4.24 1.88 -2.68
CA LEU A 252 -3.42 1.22 -1.67
C LEU A 252 -4.10 0.06 -0.95
N SER A 253 -5.44 0.08 -0.86
CA SER A 253 -6.20 -0.93 -0.14
C SER A 253 -6.48 -2.19 -0.97
N PHE A 254 -6.13 -2.23 -2.26
CA PHE A 254 -6.32 -3.41 -3.13
C PHE A 254 -7.73 -4.03 -3.06
N GLY A 255 -8.78 -3.22 -2.89
CA GLY A 255 -10.17 -3.69 -2.80
C GLY A 255 -10.71 -3.85 -1.37
N TYR A 256 -9.91 -3.54 -0.34
CA TYR A 256 -10.27 -3.64 1.08
C TYR A 256 -10.69 -2.28 1.71
N GLN A 257 -11.15 -1.33 0.90
CA GLN A 257 -11.50 0.04 1.31
C GLN A 257 -12.44 0.14 2.54
N ALA A 258 -13.33 -0.83 2.78
CA ALA A 258 -14.19 -0.87 3.97
C ALA A 258 -13.41 -0.91 5.30
N PHE A 259 -12.14 -1.32 5.27
CA PHE A 259 -11.25 -1.35 6.44
C PHE A 259 -10.27 -0.18 6.48
N PHE A 260 -10.36 0.77 5.55
CA PHE A 260 -9.59 2.03 5.53
C PHE A 260 -10.53 3.23 5.52
N SER A 261 -11.75 3.07 6.05
CA SER A 261 -12.80 4.07 5.96
C SER A 261 -12.35 5.40 6.55
N GLY A 262 -12.58 6.48 5.81
CA GLY A 262 -12.24 7.83 6.21
C GLY A 262 -10.75 8.21 6.10
N ILE A 263 -9.90 7.34 5.55
CA ILE A 263 -8.63 7.77 4.97
C ILE A 263 -8.80 7.75 3.45
N ASP A 264 -8.69 8.90 2.80
CA ASP A 264 -8.95 9.01 1.36
C ASP A 264 -7.67 8.93 0.52
N ALA A 265 -6.57 9.50 1.03
CA ALA A 265 -5.27 9.48 0.36
C ALA A 265 -4.09 9.61 1.33
N LEU A 266 -2.92 9.20 0.87
CA LEU A 266 -1.63 9.50 1.50
C LEU A 266 -0.84 10.48 0.63
N ARG A 267 -0.20 11.46 1.26
CA ARG A 267 0.66 12.46 0.63
C ARG A 267 2.09 12.32 1.12
N PHE A 268 3.03 12.41 0.20
CA PHE A 268 4.47 12.42 0.45
C PHE A 268 5.07 13.67 -0.19
N ASP A 269 5.58 14.57 0.64
CA ASP A 269 6.23 15.80 0.20
C ASP A 269 7.76 15.62 0.33
N PHE A 270 8.51 15.96 -0.71
CA PHE A 270 9.97 15.88 -0.80
C PHE A 270 10.54 17.24 -1.19
N SER A 271 11.55 17.74 -0.46
CA SER A 271 12.21 19.02 -0.78
C SER A 271 13.72 18.98 -0.60
N SER A 272 14.45 19.68 -1.48
CA SER A 272 15.92 19.75 -1.46
C SER A 272 16.50 20.85 -0.54
N THR A 273 15.67 21.74 0.01
CA THR A 273 16.11 22.95 0.76
C THR A 273 15.93 22.84 2.28
N GLY A 274 16.32 21.72 2.90
CA GLY A 274 16.47 21.65 4.36
C GLY A 274 17.81 22.24 4.79
N ASN A 275 17.83 23.38 5.49
CA ASN A 275 19.04 23.92 6.11
C ASN A 275 19.45 23.00 7.28
N PRO A 276 20.59 22.29 7.24
CA PRO A 276 21.00 21.43 8.33
C PRO A 276 21.64 22.32 9.40
N ALA A 277 20.87 22.70 10.42
CA ALA A 277 21.46 23.07 11.69
C ALA A 277 22.17 21.83 12.27
N GLY A 278 23.38 21.53 11.76
CA GLY A 278 24.15 20.35 12.12
C GLY A 278 24.66 19.46 10.97
N GLY A 279 25.18 20.04 9.87
CA GLY A 279 26.09 19.34 8.96
C GLY A 279 25.48 18.35 7.94
N ARG A 280 25.61 18.72 6.66
CA ARG A 280 25.22 18.02 5.41
C ARG A 280 23.71 17.81 5.21
N GLY A 281 23.21 18.42 4.13
CA GLY A 281 21.80 18.45 3.73
C GLY A 281 21.21 17.07 3.52
N VAL A 282 20.22 16.75 4.34
CA VAL A 282 19.26 15.66 4.12
C VAL A 282 18.03 16.33 3.53
N ALA A 283 17.47 15.81 2.44
CA ALA A 283 16.20 16.30 1.94
C ALA A 283 15.11 16.12 2.99
N ASN A 284 14.23 17.11 3.11
CA ASN A 284 13.13 17.04 4.05
C ASN A 284 12.00 16.23 3.42
N TRP A 285 11.57 15.16 4.09
CA TRP A 285 10.43 14.36 3.71
C TRP A 285 9.34 14.50 4.77
N GLN A 286 8.11 14.78 4.34
CA GLN A 286 6.91 14.76 5.17
C GLN A 286 5.86 13.79 4.61
N THR A 287 5.13 13.12 5.51
CA THR A 287 3.98 12.28 5.14
C THR A 287 2.72 12.88 5.76
N SER A 288 1.63 12.86 5.02
CA SER A 288 0.31 13.26 5.53
C SER A 288 -0.77 12.29 5.05
N ALA A 289 -1.88 12.21 5.78
CA ALA A 289 -3.06 11.44 5.42
C ALA A 289 -4.24 12.38 5.24
N LEU A 290 -5.03 12.20 4.19
CA LEU A 290 -6.27 12.93 3.97
C LEU A 290 -7.38 12.23 4.75
N ILE A 291 -7.84 12.88 5.80
CA ILE A 291 -8.84 12.35 6.73
C ILE A 291 -10.21 12.86 6.33
N VAL A 292 -11.17 11.96 6.17
CA VAL A 292 -12.60 12.23 5.99
C VAL A 292 -13.31 11.82 7.29
N PRO A 293 -13.69 12.78 8.15
CA PRO A 293 -14.09 12.51 9.52
C PRO A 293 -15.43 11.78 9.64
N ASP A 294 -16.33 11.89 8.66
CA ASP A 294 -17.66 11.27 8.71
C ASP A 294 -17.63 9.75 8.92
N LYS A 295 -16.49 9.11 8.62
CA LYS A 295 -16.28 7.67 8.73
C LYS A 295 -15.23 7.29 9.77
N LEU A 296 -14.79 8.24 10.60
CA LEU A 296 -13.74 8.02 11.60
C LEU A 296 -14.15 8.51 12.99
N PRO A 297 -13.74 7.80 14.06
CA PRO A 297 -13.87 8.34 15.40
C PRO A 297 -12.95 9.56 15.57
N GLN A 298 -13.40 10.59 16.30
CA GLN A 298 -12.56 11.76 16.62
C GLN A 298 -11.25 11.39 17.34
N GLN A 299 -11.28 10.31 18.13
CA GLN A 299 -10.11 9.74 18.80
C GLN A 299 -9.89 8.30 18.36
N TRP A 300 -8.82 8.09 17.60
CA TRP A 300 -8.36 6.76 17.20
C TRP A 300 -7.44 6.18 18.29
N ASN A 301 -8.01 5.48 19.26
CA ASN A 301 -7.24 4.86 20.35
C ASN A 301 -6.99 3.37 20.10
N SER A 302 -5.75 3.01 19.76
CA SER A 302 -5.32 1.64 19.48
C SER A 302 -4.69 0.92 20.68
N ALA A 303 -4.63 1.56 21.86
CA ALA A 303 -3.78 1.07 22.95
C ALA A 303 -4.15 -0.33 23.44
N ASP A 304 -5.44 -0.62 23.58
CA ASP A 304 -5.93 -1.93 24.02
C ASP A 304 -5.61 -3.04 23.02
N LEU A 305 -5.69 -2.74 21.71
CA LEU A 305 -5.34 -3.69 20.65
C LEU A 305 -3.86 -4.09 20.75
N TRP A 306 -2.98 -3.11 20.95
CA TRP A 306 -1.54 -3.34 21.09
C TRP A 306 -1.17 -4.12 22.36
N ARG A 307 -2.00 -4.06 23.41
CA ARG A 307 -1.81 -4.90 24.60
C ARG A 307 -2.25 -6.35 24.41
N ALA A 308 -3.16 -6.61 23.47
CA ALA A 308 -3.63 -7.97 23.18
C ALA A 308 -2.69 -8.72 22.22
N LEU A 309 -2.04 -7.99 21.31
CA LEU A 309 -1.27 -8.59 20.22
C LEU A 309 0.14 -9.00 20.63
N PRO A 310 0.67 -10.13 20.13
CA PRO A 310 2.06 -10.55 20.36
C PRO A 310 3.10 -9.52 19.92
N ALA A 311 4.23 -9.46 20.65
CA ALA A 311 5.37 -8.64 20.26
C ALA A 311 6.03 -9.12 18.94
N ASN A 312 6.83 -8.22 18.34
CA ASN A 312 7.65 -8.46 17.14
C ASN A 312 6.88 -8.88 15.86
N PRO A 313 5.74 -8.25 15.54
CA PRO A 313 5.05 -8.50 14.28
C PRO A 313 5.95 -8.12 13.10
N ALA A 314 5.81 -8.84 11.98
CA ALA A 314 6.33 -8.36 10.71
C ALA A 314 5.72 -6.99 10.40
N ALA A 315 4.39 -6.91 10.41
CA ALA A 315 3.62 -5.68 10.26
C ALA A 315 2.35 -5.78 11.11
N CYS A 316 1.92 -4.70 11.74
CA CYS A 316 0.61 -4.58 12.37
C CYS A 316 0.00 -3.23 12.04
N THR A 317 -1.25 -3.20 11.63
CA THR A 317 -2.00 -1.96 11.44
C THR A 317 -3.30 -1.99 12.23
N SER A 318 -3.63 -0.85 12.82
CA SER A 318 -4.94 -0.55 13.38
C SER A 318 -5.79 0.00 12.23
N LEU A 319 -7.06 -0.36 12.21
CA LEU A 319 -7.99 -0.06 11.13
C LEU A 319 -9.28 0.52 11.73
N PRO A 320 -9.87 1.57 11.14
CA PRO A 320 -11.09 2.17 11.63
C PRO A 320 -12.26 1.34 11.11
N ALA A 321 -12.57 0.24 11.78
CA ALA A 321 -13.58 -0.68 11.29
C ALA A 321 -14.99 -0.06 11.41
N ASP A 322 -15.69 0.06 10.29
CA ASP A 322 -17.15 0.23 10.28
C ASP A 322 -17.81 -1.13 10.51
N TRP A 323 -18.15 -1.42 11.77
CA TRP A 323 -18.74 -2.70 12.17
C TRP A 323 -20.14 -2.92 11.58
N LYS A 324 -20.86 -1.86 11.21
CA LYS A 324 -22.18 -1.96 10.56
C LYS A 324 -22.03 -2.36 9.09
N GLU A 325 -21.11 -1.72 8.37
CA GLU A 325 -20.79 -2.11 7.00
C GLU A 325 -20.20 -3.53 6.94
N ALA A 326 -19.26 -3.84 7.84
CA ALA A 326 -18.62 -5.15 7.91
C ALA A 326 -19.62 -6.29 8.23
N SER A 327 -20.55 -6.07 9.15
CA SER A 327 -21.63 -7.05 9.45
C SER A 327 -22.61 -7.21 8.30
N GLY A 328 -22.91 -6.13 7.56
CA GLY A 328 -23.69 -6.20 6.32
C GLY A 328 -23.02 -7.08 5.26
N LEU A 329 -21.69 -7.00 5.12
CA LEU A 329 -20.92 -7.88 4.23
C LEU A 329 -20.91 -9.33 4.72
N LEU A 330 -20.75 -9.56 6.03
CA LEU A 330 -20.80 -10.89 6.63
C LEU A 330 -22.18 -11.55 6.43
N GLY A 331 -23.26 -10.79 6.56
CA GLY A 331 -24.62 -11.29 6.33
C GLY A 331 -24.85 -11.82 4.90
N LYS A 332 -24.18 -11.24 3.90
CA LYS A 332 -24.25 -11.71 2.49
C LYS A 332 -23.63 -13.09 2.29
N VAL A 333 -22.67 -13.50 3.13
CA VAL A 333 -21.99 -14.80 3.02
C VAL A 333 -22.50 -15.84 4.02
N ALA A 334 -23.15 -15.42 5.10
CA ALA A 334 -23.58 -16.29 6.21
C ALA A 334 -24.87 -17.11 5.96
N GLY A 335 -25.29 -17.32 4.71
CA GLY A 335 -26.32 -18.32 4.34
C GLY A 335 -27.60 -18.35 5.20
N GLY A 336 -28.27 -17.20 5.39
CA GLY A 336 -29.44 -17.08 6.27
C GLY A 336 -29.12 -16.63 7.71
N GLY A 337 -27.85 -16.38 8.02
CA GLY A 337 -27.36 -15.84 9.29
C GLY A 337 -27.21 -14.32 9.33
N ALA A 338 -28.03 -13.55 8.59
CA ALA A 338 -27.94 -12.09 8.58
C ALA A 338 -28.14 -11.49 9.99
N ASP A 339 -29.08 -12.04 10.77
CA ASP A 339 -29.33 -11.62 12.15
C ASP A 339 -28.13 -11.89 13.06
N ASN A 340 -27.45 -13.03 12.88
CA ASN A 340 -26.22 -13.33 13.63
C ASN A 340 -25.09 -12.37 13.25
N ALA A 341 -24.95 -12.05 11.96
CA ALA A 341 -23.92 -11.12 11.49
C ALA A 341 -24.15 -9.72 12.07
N ALA A 342 -25.39 -9.24 12.08
CA ALA A 342 -25.78 -7.99 12.72
C ALA A 342 -25.49 -8.03 14.23
N ALA A 343 -25.91 -9.09 14.93
CA ALA A 343 -25.66 -9.27 16.35
C ALA A 343 -24.16 -9.30 16.69
N ILE A 344 -23.31 -9.83 15.82
CA ILE A 344 -21.84 -9.75 16.00
C ILE A 344 -21.38 -8.30 15.86
N GLY A 345 -21.76 -7.62 14.78
CA GLY A 345 -21.37 -6.23 14.51
C GLY A 345 -21.79 -5.26 15.63
N ASP A 346 -23.00 -5.45 16.17
CA ASP A 346 -23.54 -4.64 17.27
C ASP A 346 -22.72 -4.75 18.56
N GLN A 347 -21.92 -5.80 18.72
CA GLN A 347 -21.12 -6.04 19.92
C GLN A 347 -19.66 -5.66 19.76
N LEU A 348 -19.22 -5.28 18.56
CA LEU A 348 -17.86 -4.83 18.31
C LEU A 348 -17.74 -3.31 18.46
N THR A 349 -16.55 -2.84 18.84
CA THR A 349 -16.32 -1.42 19.12
C THR A 349 -14.88 -1.00 18.88
N GLY A 350 -14.69 0.27 18.52
CA GLY A 350 -13.39 0.87 18.29
C GLY A 350 -12.70 0.32 17.04
N PRO A 351 -11.40 0.59 16.89
CA PRO A 351 -10.64 0.05 15.78
C PRO A 351 -10.48 -1.47 15.87
N ALA A 352 -10.20 -2.09 14.73
CA ALA A 352 -9.68 -3.45 14.63
C ALA A 352 -8.16 -3.40 14.44
N ALA A 353 -7.46 -4.50 14.72
CA ALA A 353 -6.07 -4.67 14.33
C ALA A 353 -5.91 -5.87 13.42
N VAL A 354 -4.98 -5.77 12.47
CA VAL A 354 -4.49 -6.89 11.66
C VAL A 354 -2.98 -6.95 11.74
N CYS A 355 -2.44 -8.14 11.95
CA CYS A 355 -1.02 -8.36 12.15
C CYS A 355 -0.50 -9.58 11.39
N TRP A 356 0.63 -9.37 10.72
CA TRP A 356 1.42 -10.41 10.09
C TRP A 356 2.64 -10.73 10.94
N TYR A 357 3.00 -12.00 11.01
CA TYR A 357 4.16 -12.47 11.76
C TYR A 357 5.07 -13.31 10.89
N ALA A 358 6.37 -13.19 11.15
CA ALA A 358 7.40 -13.99 10.50
C ALA A 358 7.20 -15.49 10.66
N LYS A 359 6.38 -15.98 11.60
CA LYS A 359 6.09 -17.42 11.78
C LYS A 359 4.86 -17.94 11.01
N SER A 360 4.05 -17.07 10.43
CA SER A 360 2.82 -17.40 9.70
C SER A 360 3.01 -17.26 8.18
N THR A 361 2.01 -16.83 7.42
CA THR A 361 2.11 -16.54 5.97
C THR A 361 1.46 -15.19 5.67
N LEU A 362 1.68 -14.63 4.48
CA LEU A 362 1.05 -13.36 4.09
C LEU A 362 -0.48 -13.45 4.04
N VAL A 363 -1.01 -14.64 3.76
CA VAL A 363 -2.45 -14.92 3.66
C VAL A 363 -3.08 -15.37 4.97
N ALA A 364 -2.30 -15.46 6.06
CA ALA A 364 -2.79 -15.87 7.38
C ALA A 364 -2.39 -14.90 8.50
N PRO A 365 -2.80 -13.61 8.41
CA PRO A 365 -2.64 -12.68 9.52
C PRO A 365 -3.56 -13.05 10.70
N VAL A 366 -3.34 -12.41 11.84
CA VAL A 366 -4.29 -12.41 12.96
C VAL A 366 -5.04 -11.09 12.98
N PHE A 367 -6.35 -11.18 13.16
CA PHE A 367 -7.27 -10.07 13.33
C PHE A 367 -7.73 -10.03 14.78
N VAL A 368 -7.78 -8.83 15.36
CA VAL A 368 -8.26 -8.59 16.73
C VAL A 368 -9.24 -7.43 16.74
N ALA A 369 -10.38 -7.62 17.37
CA ALA A 369 -11.38 -6.59 17.62
C ALA A 369 -11.76 -6.57 19.09
N ARG A 370 -12.17 -5.40 19.60
CA ARG A 370 -12.71 -5.31 20.96
C ARG A 370 -14.21 -5.58 20.96
N VAL A 371 -14.65 -6.27 22.00
CA VAL A 371 -16.06 -6.49 22.31
C VAL A 371 -16.50 -5.42 23.32
N LYS A 372 -17.72 -4.91 23.17
CA LYS A 372 -18.35 -4.02 24.15
C LYS A 372 -18.41 -4.71 25.51
N LYS A 373 -18.44 -3.93 26.59
CA LYS A 373 -18.70 -4.49 27.92
C LYS A 373 -20.13 -5.04 27.94
N GLN A 374 -20.28 -6.31 28.33
CA GLN A 374 -21.51 -7.08 28.24
C GLN A 374 -21.82 -7.75 29.58
N ASP A 375 -23.09 -8.11 29.77
CA ASP A 375 -23.46 -9.05 30.83
C ASP A 375 -23.28 -10.51 30.38
N ALA A 376 -23.55 -11.45 31.28
CA ALA A 376 -23.38 -12.87 30.97
C ALA A 376 -24.35 -13.39 29.88
N ALA A 377 -25.55 -12.82 29.77
CA ALA A 377 -26.54 -13.23 28.79
C ALA A 377 -26.14 -12.76 27.38
N ASP A 378 -25.68 -11.51 27.27
CA ASP A 378 -25.15 -10.93 26.03
C ASP A 378 -23.92 -11.71 25.52
N ILE A 379 -23.01 -12.09 26.43
CA ILE A 379 -21.84 -12.92 26.06
C ILE A 379 -22.29 -14.29 25.54
N ALA A 380 -23.28 -14.93 26.18
CA ALA A 380 -23.80 -16.22 25.73
C ALA A 380 -24.47 -16.13 24.34
N ALA A 381 -25.23 -15.07 24.10
CA ALA A 381 -25.83 -14.79 22.80
C ALA A 381 -24.75 -14.56 21.72
N LEU A 382 -23.72 -13.76 22.05
CA LEU A 382 -22.58 -13.52 21.16
C LEU A 382 -21.82 -14.81 20.83
N LYS A 383 -21.53 -15.67 21.83
CA LYS A 383 -20.90 -16.98 21.61
C LYS A 383 -21.71 -17.85 20.65
N THR A 384 -23.03 -17.84 20.79
CA THR A 384 -23.95 -18.59 19.91
C THR A 384 -23.90 -18.05 18.47
N ALA A 385 -23.99 -16.73 18.30
CA ALA A 385 -23.93 -16.08 16.99
C ALA A 385 -22.57 -16.32 16.30
N LEU A 386 -21.47 -16.20 17.04
CA LEU A 386 -20.10 -16.45 16.55
C LEU A 386 -19.91 -17.90 16.11
N GLY A 387 -20.27 -18.86 16.97
CA GLY A 387 -20.12 -20.29 16.69
C GLY A 387 -20.91 -20.72 15.45
N LYS A 388 -22.16 -20.26 15.32
CA LYS A 388 -23.00 -20.54 14.14
C LYS A 388 -22.42 -19.90 12.88
N THR A 389 -22.10 -18.60 12.92
CA THR A 389 -21.57 -17.88 11.75
C THR A 389 -20.22 -18.45 11.30
N PHE A 390 -19.34 -18.82 12.23
CA PHE A 390 -18.08 -19.50 11.91
C PHE A 390 -18.33 -20.86 11.23
N GLY A 391 -19.29 -21.64 11.73
CA GLY A 391 -19.72 -22.90 11.12
C GLY A 391 -20.29 -22.74 9.71
N ASP A 392 -21.02 -21.66 9.46
CA ASP A 392 -21.70 -21.39 8.18
C ASP A 392 -20.78 -20.79 7.12
N VAL A 393 -19.76 -20.02 7.53
CA VAL A 393 -18.90 -19.28 6.59
C VAL A 393 -17.57 -19.99 6.34
N ILE A 394 -16.90 -20.50 7.37
CA ILE A 394 -15.51 -20.97 7.28
C ILE A 394 -15.47 -22.42 6.80
N GLY A 395 -14.73 -22.73 5.75
CA GLY A 395 -14.37 -24.13 5.42
C GLY A 395 -14.38 -24.48 3.95
N ALA A 396 -13.54 -25.45 3.59
CA ALA A 396 -13.50 -26.05 2.26
C ALA A 396 -14.46 -27.25 2.19
N TYR A 397 -15.13 -27.38 1.06
CA TYR A 397 -15.99 -28.51 0.75
C TYR A 397 -15.12 -29.68 0.26
N GLU A 398 -14.99 -30.72 1.08
CA GLU A 398 -14.15 -31.89 0.84
C GLU A 398 -14.98 -33.08 0.33
N ALA A 399 -14.55 -33.67 -0.79
CA ALA A 399 -15.15 -34.91 -1.30
C ALA A 399 -14.76 -36.13 -0.44
N LYS A 400 -13.55 -36.13 0.12
CA LYS A 400 -13.03 -37.24 0.94
C LYS A 400 -13.67 -37.30 2.33
N ALA A 401 -14.04 -36.15 2.90
CA ALA A 401 -14.74 -36.09 4.18
C ALA A 401 -16.13 -36.76 4.11
N ALA A 402 -16.87 -36.55 3.01
CA ALA A 402 -18.19 -37.18 2.85
C ALA A 402 -18.13 -38.72 2.78
N LYS A 403 -17.05 -39.29 2.23
CA LYS A 403 -16.83 -40.73 2.14
C LYS A 403 -16.43 -41.37 3.47
N ALA A 404 -15.79 -40.63 4.38
CA ALA A 404 -15.26 -41.15 5.64
C ALA A 404 -16.37 -41.49 6.67
N ASP A 405 -17.50 -40.80 6.62
CA ASP A 405 -18.63 -40.98 7.56
C ASP A 405 -19.69 -41.98 7.07
N GLY A 406 -19.38 -42.83 6.08
CA GLY A 406 -20.30 -43.85 5.58
C GLY A 406 -21.55 -43.31 4.87
N ALA A 407 -21.54 -42.04 4.44
CA ALA A 407 -22.62 -41.47 3.66
C ALA A 407 -22.46 -41.86 2.17
N ASP A 408 -23.35 -42.71 1.66
CA ASP A 408 -23.48 -43.11 0.23
C ASP A 408 -23.85 -41.96 -0.73
N SER A 409 -23.71 -40.71 -0.30
CA SER A 409 -24.09 -39.53 -1.08
C SER A 409 -22.86 -38.90 -1.72
N ALA A 410 -22.92 -38.69 -3.04
CA ALA A 410 -21.95 -37.96 -3.86
C ALA A 410 -21.87 -36.46 -3.52
N GLY A 411 -21.81 -36.12 -2.24
CA GLY A 411 -21.79 -34.75 -1.73
C GLY A 411 -20.39 -34.34 -1.29
N TYR A 412 -20.11 -33.04 -1.36
CA TYR A 412 -18.96 -32.45 -0.69
C TYR A 412 -19.39 -31.99 0.72
N ARG A 413 -18.51 -32.11 1.72
CA ARG A 413 -18.79 -31.63 3.09
C ARG A 413 -17.61 -30.92 3.71
N ARG A 414 -17.88 -29.96 4.59
CA ARG A 414 -16.85 -29.33 5.42
C ARG A 414 -16.57 -30.21 6.63
N LEU A 415 -15.32 -30.23 7.10
CA LEU A 415 -14.98 -30.86 8.38
C LEU A 415 -15.73 -30.18 9.55
N PRO A 416 -16.02 -30.88 10.65
CA PRO A 416 -16.72 -30.29 11.78
C PRO A 416 -15.92 -29.17 12.45
N VAL A 417 -16.62 -28.21 13.09
CA VAL A 417 -15.98 -27.24 13.98
C VAL A 417 -15.70 -27.93 15.31
N THR A 418 -14.49 -27.80 15.83
CA THR A 418 -14.18 -28.15 17.22
C THR A 418 -14.31 -26.91 18.09
N THR A 419 -15.06 -27.02 19.19
CA THR A 419 -15.21 -25.95 20.19
C THR A 419 -14.46 -26.34 21.46
N ARG A 420 -13.65 -25.43 22.00
CA ARG A 420 -12.96 -25.57 23.28
C ARG A 420 -13.34 -24.40 24.18
N GLU A 421 -13.89 -24.70 25.34
CA GLU A 421 -14.14 -23.71 26.40
C GLU A 421 -13.05 -23.81 27.46
N GLN A 422 -12.46 -22.68 27.83
CA GLN A 422 -11.38 -22.59 28.81
C GLN A 422 -11.78 -21.57 29.89
N GLY A 423 -12.42 -22.06 30.96
CA GLY A 423 -13.05 -21.17 31.95
C GLY A 423 -14.30 -20.46 31.41
N ALA A 424 -14.77 -19.44 32.10
CA ALA A 424 -16.00 -18.72 31.73
C ALA A 424 -15.82 -17.78 30.51
N ASP A 425 -14.61 -17.21 30.37
CA ASP A 425 -14.38 -16.05 29.51
C ASP A 425 -13.68 -16.37 28.19
N VAL A 426 -13.27 -17.64 27.98
CA VAL A 426 -12.56 -18.06 26.76
C VAL A 426 -13.30 -19.17 26.05
N THR A 427 -13.71 -18.91 24.81
CA THR A 427 -14.27 -19.91 23.88
C THR A 427 -13.50 -19.85 22.57
N VAL A 428 -13.07 -21.02 22.08
CA VAL A 428 -12.29 -21.16 20.85
C VAL A 428 -12.99 -22.11 19.89
N TRP A 429 -13.28 -21.64 18.68
CA TRP A 429 -13.78 -22.43 17.56
C TRP A 429 -12.65 -22.64 16.55
N GLN A 430 -12.49 -23.87 16.09
CA GLN A 430 -11.46 -24.21 15.11
C GLN A 430 -11.99 -25.17 14.07
N ARG A 431 -11.59 -24.96 12.81
CA ARG A 431 -11.92 -25.85 11.70
C ARG A 431 -10.70 -26.01 10.78
N PRO A 432 -10.25 -27.25 10.49
CA PRO A 432 -9.24 -27.48 9.47
C PRO A 432 -9.78 -27.15 8.08
N VAL A 433 -9.02 -26.38 7.30
CA VAL A 433 -9.37 -25.99 5.92
C VAL A 433 -8.25 -26.39 4.97
N SER A 434 -8.50 -27.36 4.10
CA SER A 434 -7.54 -27.82 3.10
C SER A 434 -7.07 -26.66 2.21
N ALA A 435 -5.76 -26.53 2.05
CA ALA A 435 -5.16 -25.52 1.18
C ALA A 435 -3.72 -25.91 0.84
N ARG A 436 -3.33 -25.79 -0.44
CA ARG A 436 -1.94 -26.05 -0.86
C ARG A 436 -0.92 -25.17 -0.13
N SER A 437 -1.33 -23.95 0.23
CA SER A 437 -0.54 -22.97 0.99
C SER A 437 -0.79 -23.01 2.51
N GLY A 438 -1.46 -24.05 3.03
CA GLY A 438 -1.82 -24.14 4.45
C GLY A 438 -0.64 -24.03 5.40
N THR A 439 -0.85 -23.53 6.62
CA THR A 439 0.24 -23.38 7.61
C THR A 439 0.63 -24.69 8.30
N ALA A 440 -0.22 -25.72 8.24
CA ALA A 440 0.00 -27.03 8.86
C ALA A 440 0.08 -28.17 7.82
N LEU A 441 0.83 -29.23 8.17
CA LEU A 441 0.93 -30.47 7.39
C LEU A 441 -0.13 -31.48 7.85
N THR A 442 -0.77 -32.14 6.90
CA THR A 442 -1.80 -33.16 7.19
C THR A 442 -1.25 -34.46 7.75
N SER A 443 0.02 -34.78 7.51
CA SER A 443 0.66 -36.06 7.90
C SER A 443 0.58 -36.41 9.39
N LYS A 444 0.30 -35.44 10.26
CA LYS A 444 0.16 -35.61 11.71
C LYS A 444 -1.27 -35.46 12.23
N ALA A 445 -2.24 -35.22 11.35
CA ALA A 445 -3.64 -34.97 11.73
C ALA A 445 -4.47 -36.25 11.68
N SER A 446 -5.34 -36.47 12.67
CA SER A 446 -6.29 -37.60 12.68
C SER A 446 -7.28 -37.56 11.51
N PHE A 447 -7.55 -36.37 10.96
CA PHE A 447 -8.43 -36.15 9.81
C PHE A 447 -7.70 -36.11 8.46
N ALA A 448 -6.43 -36.54 8.39
CA ALA A 448 -5.61 -36.45 7.17
C ALA A 448 -6.26 -37.09 5.94
N SER A 449 -6.90 -38.25 6.12
CA SER A 449 -7.58 -38.99 5.04
C SER A 449 -8.79 -38.24 4.46
N GLN A 450 -9.33 -37.26 5.19
CA GLN A 450 -10.49 -36.47 4.80
C GLN A 450 -10.14 -35.24 3.97
N LEU A 451 -8.86 -34.84 3.90
CA LEU A 451 -8.42 -33.62 3.22
C LEU A 451 -7.91 -33.89 1.81
N SER A 452 -8.22 -32.96 0.91
CA SER A 452 -7.81 -33.03 -0.50
C SER A 452 -6.37 -32.57 -0.74
N ALA A 453 -5.82 -31.70 0.10
CA ALA A 453 -4.45 -31.21 0.01
C ALA A 453 -3.56 -31.77 1.12
N GLU A 454 -2.25 -31.81 0.87
CA GLU A 454 -1.24 -32.24 1.87
C GLU A 454 -1.07 -31.24 3.01
N ARG A 455 -1.58 -30.01 2.84
CA ARG A 455 -1.52 -28.91 3.80
C ARG A 455 -2.90 -28.36 4.10
N TYR A 456 -3.04 -27.73 5.26
CA TYR A 456 -4.29 -27.12 5.69
C TYR A 456 -4.04 -25.90 6.58
N PHE A 457 -5.03 -25.01 6.65
CA PHE A 457 -5.12 -23.94 7.63
C PHE A 457 -5.92 -24.43 8.85
N PRO A 458 -5.36 -24.42 10.07
CA PRO A 458 -6.11 -24.60 11.30
C PRO A 458 -6.83 -23.30 11.63
N VAL A 459 -7.86 -22.94 10.84
CA VAL A 459 -8.57 -21.66 10.97
C VAL A 459 -9.23 -21.60 12.33
N THR A 460 -8.96 -20.54 13.09
CA THR A 460 -9.37 -20.41 14.48
C THR A 460 -10.02 -19.05 14.73
N LEU A 461 -11.13 -19.08 15.48
CA LEU A 461 -11.80 -17.93 16.08
C LEU A 461 -11.79 -18.10 17.60
N ALA A 462 -11.51 -17.04 18.35
CA ALA A 462 -11.59 -17.04 19.80
C ALA A 462 -12.29 -15.79 20.32
N LEU A 463 -13.17 -15.97 21.30
CA LEU A 463 -13.67 -14.90 22.16
C LEU A 463 -12.96 -15.05 23.51
N ALA A 464 -12.18 -14.04 23.91
CA ALA A 464 -11.36 -14.10 25.12
C ALA A 464 -11.13 -12.71 25.72
N HIS A 465 -11.36 -12.54 27.02
CA HIS A 465 -10.98 -11.34 27.78
C HIS A 465 -11.49 -10.01 27.17
N GLY A 466 -12.68 -10.02 26.55
CA GLY A 466 -13.24 -8.85 25.86
C GLY A 466 -12.70 -8.61 24.45
N TYR A 467 -12.01 -9.59 23.86
CA TYR A 467 -11.49 -9.54 22.49
C TYR A 467 -12.08 -10.66 21.63
N LEU A 468 -12.34 -10.32 20.37
CA LEU A 468 -12.59 -11.28 19.30
C LEU A 468 -11.31 -11.42 18.47
N ILE A 469 -10.81 -12.64 18.34
CA ILE A 469 -9.53 -12.96 17.71
C ILE A 469 -9.76 -13.96 16.60
N PHE A 470 -9.31 -13.68 15.38
CA PHE A 470 -9.46 -14.59 14.25
C PHE A 470 -8.15 -14.73 13.48
N SER A 471 -7.78 -15.95 13.09
CA SER A 471 -6.69 -16.17 12.14
C SER A 471 -6.87 -17.47 11.35
N PRO A 472 -6.49 -17.51 10.06
CA PRO A 472 -6.30 -18.76 9.35
C PRO A 472 -5.19 -19.64 9.94
N ASP A 473 -4.25 -19.05 10.69
CA ASP A 473 -3.20 -19.78 11.41
C ASP A 473 -3.50 -19.79 12.91
N GLY A 474 -4.09 -20.88 13.39
CA GLY A 474 -4.44 -21.06 14.81
C GLY A 474 -3.31 -20.79 15.80
N ARG A 475 -2.04 -20.95 15.40
CA ARG A 475 -0.88 -20.60 16.24
C ARG A 475 -0.91 -19.13 16.66
N LEU A 476 -1.29 -18.22 15.76
CA LEU A 476 -1.38 -16.79 16.07
C LEU A 476 -2.53 -16.46 17.04
N VAL A 477 -3.60 -17.26 17.04
CA VAL A 477 -4.66 -17.14 18.05
C VAL A 477 -4.12 -17.60 19.40
N ASP A 478 -3.45 -18.76 19.45
CA ASP A 478 -2.85 -19.29 20.68
C ASP A 478 -1.82 -18.31 21.28
N ASP A 479 -1.00 -17.67 20.44
CA ASP A 479 -0.04 -16.65 20.88
C ASP A 479 -0.74 -15.40 21.46
N THR A 480 -1.81 -14.94 20.80
CA THR A 480 -2.61 -13.80 21.29
C THR A 480 -3.27 -14.13 22.64
N LEU A 481 -3.82 -15.34 22.79
CA LEU A 481 -4.36 -15.81 24.06
C LEU A 481 -3.27 -15.86 25.15
N ALA A 482 -2.06 -16.33 24.82
CA ALA A 482 -0.94 -16.33 25.75
C ALA A 482 -0.49 -14.92 26.16
N VAL A 483 -0.58 -13.92 25.29
CA VAL A 483 -0.33 -12.51 25.65
C VAL A 483 -1.40 -12.00 26.60
N LEU A 484 -2.68 -12.27 26.33
CA LEU A 484 -3.79 -11.88 27.21
C LEU A 484 -3.67 -12.53 28.61
N ASP A 485 -3.17 -13.76 28.67
CA ASP A 485 -2.84 -14.47 29.91
C ASP A 485 -1.51 -14.02 30.54
N LYS A 486 -0.85 -12.98 30.00
CA LYS A 486 0.45 -12.44 30.46
C LYS A 486 1.60 -13.45 30.43
N ARG A 487 1.51 -14.47 29.58
CA ARG A 487 2.56 -15.49 29.38
C ARG A 487 3.59 -15.07 28.33
N TYR A 488 3.21 -14.19 27.40
CA TYR A 488 4.09 -13.64 26.35
C TYR A 488 4.05 -12.11 26.32
N PRO A 489 5.12 -11.45 25.86
CA PRO A 489 5.17 -10.00 25.73
C PRO A 489 4.19 -9.50 24.67
N ALA A 490 3.55 -8.37 24.96
CA ALA A 490 2.64 -7.69 24.06
C ALA A 490 3.40 -6.74 23.12
N LEU A 491 2.80 -6.40 21.97
CA LEU A 491 3.29 -5.35 21.09
C LEU A 491 3.41 -4.01 21.83
N ALA A 492 2.49 -3.73 22.76
CA ALA A 492 2.52 -2.55 23.61
C ALA A 492 3.83 -2.40 24.41
N ASP A 493 4.50 -3.51 24.77
CA ASP A 493 5.76 -3.48 25.52
C ASP A 493 6.94 -2.96 24.69
N THR A 494 6.78 -2.91 23.37
CA THR A 494 7.79 -2.41 22.42
C THR A 494 7.60 -0.94 22.05
N LEU A 495 6.45 -0.35 22.40
CA LEU A 495 6.07 1.01 22.05
C LEU A 495 6.22 1.96 23.25
N ALA A 496 6.51 3.23 23.00
CA ALA A 496 6.52 4.22 24.08
C ALA A 496 5.09 4.47 24.61
N PRO A 497 4.86 4.49 25.93
CA PRO A 497 3.51 4.60 26.51
C PRO A 497 2.67 5.77 25.98
N GLN A 498 3.29 6.93 25.77
CA GLN A 498 2.64 8.14 25.26
C GLN A 498 2.22 8.04 23.78
N ARG A 499 2.82 7.12 23.01
CA ARG A 499 2.50 6.90 21.59
C ARG A 499 1.51 5.77 21.39
N LEU A 500 1.33 4.92 22.40
CA LEU A 500 0.52 3.72 22.32
C LEU A 500 -0.92 3.97 21.79
N PRO A 501 -1.67 4.99 22.27
CA PRO A 501 -3.02 5.25 21.77
C PRO A 501 -3.05 5.67 20.30
N ARG A 502 -2.10 6.52 19.89
CA ARG A 502 -2.05 7.16 18.57
C ARG A 502 -1.30 6.36 17.51
N THR A 503 -0.71 5.22 17.87
CA THR A 503 0.01 4.34 16.94
C THR A 503 -0.99 3.60 16.07
N ILE A 504 -0.86 3.76 14.75
CA ILE A 504 -1.74 3.14 13.74
C ILE A 504 -1.04 2.04 12.94
N LEU A 505 0.30 2.09 12.83
CA LEU A 505 1.09 1.08 12.13
C LEU A 505 2.35 0.78 12.94
N THR A 506 2.74 -0.48 13.00
CA THR A 506 4.06 -0.91 13.46
C THR A 506 4.62 -1.92 12.48
N LEU A 507 5.93 -1.95 12.33
CA LEU A 507 6.58 -2.73 11.29
C LEU A 507 8.00 -3.05 11.72
N THR A 508 8.30 -4.35 11.78
CA THR A 508 9.60 -4.85 12.23
C THR A 508 10.35 -5.35 11.00
N PRO A 509 11.34 -4.60 10.48
CA PRO A 509 12.03 -4.93 9.23
C PRO A 509 12.58 -6.35 9.17
N SER A 510 13.17 -6.84 10.26
CA SER A 510 13.71 -8.20 10.35
C SER A 510 12.63 -9.28 10.23
N SER A 511 11.53 -9.14 10.96
CA SER A 511 10.38 -10.04 10.85
C SER A 511 9.72 -9.96 9.46
N ALA A 512 9.62 -8.77 8.87
CA ALA A 512 9.06 -8.56 7.53
C ALA A 512 9.94 -9.20 6.45
N ALA A 513 11.26 -8.99 6.51
CA ALA A 513 12.22 -9.62 5.61
C ALA A 513 12.11 -11.14 5.65
N ALA A 514 12.08 -11.73 6.85
CA ALA A 514 11.96 -13.18 7.03
C ALA A 514 10.63 -13.74 6.50
N LEU A 515 9.53 -12.99 6.67
CA LEU A 515 8.23 -13.34 6.09
C LEU A 515 8.31 -13.34 4.56
N ILE A 516 8.76 -12.24 3.96
CA ILE A 516 8.83 -12.08 2.49
C ILE A 516 9.75 -13.14 1.87
N GLU A 517 10.91 -13.39 2.46
CA GLU A 517 11.86 -14.38 1.96
C GLU A 517 11.27 -15.79 1.94
N ARG A 518 10.58 -16.19 3.02
CA ARG A 518 9.90 -17.49 3.07
C ARG A 518 8.81 -17.58 2.01
N GLU A 519 7.96 -16.56 1.89
CA GLU A 519 6.84 -16.58 0.95
C GLU A 519 7.33 -16.62 -0.50
N ALA A 520 8.35 -15.83 -0.83
CA ALA A 520 8.99 -15.87 -2.15
C ALA A 520 9.61 -17.25 -2.43
N GLY A 521 10.25 -17.86 -1.42
CA GLY A 521 10.80 -19.21 -1.54
C GLY A 521 9.74 -20.29 -1.72
N ALA A 522 8.58 -20.16 -1.07
CA ALA A 522 7.46 -21.09 -1.19
C ALA A 522 6.71 -20.96 -2.52
N ALA A 523 6.61 -19.74 -3.05
CA ALA A 523 5.99 -19.45 -4.34
C ALA A 523 6.87 -19.86 -5.54
N LEU A 524 8.17 -20.11 -5.32
CA LEU A 524 9.13 -20.49 -6.36
C LEU A 524 9.78 -21.86 -6.05
N PRO A 525 9.05 -22.98 -6.25
CA PRO A 525 9.58 -24.32 -6.02
C PRO A 525 10.81 -24.59 -6.89
N ALA A 526 11.82 -25.26 -6.34
CA ALA A 526 13.10 -25.47 -7.02
C ALA A 526 12.98 -26.34 -8.27
N ASP A 527 12.01 -27.25 -8.28
CA ASP A 527 11.67 -28.18 -9.35
C ASP A 527 10.89 -27.54 -10.51
N GLN A 528 10.17 -26.44 -10.24
CA GLN A 528 9.28 -25.80 -11.22
C GLN A 528 9.81 -24.45 -11.71
N GLU A 529 10.42 -23.66 -10.83
CA GLU A 529 10.74 -22.24 -11.07
C GLU A 529 12.23 -21.93 -10.86
N ALA A 530 13.12 -22.83 -11.27
CA ALA A 530 14.57 -22.75 -10.99
C ALA A 530 15.21 -21.41 -11.44
N VAL A 531 14.81 -20.88 -12.60
CA VAL A 531 15.33 -19.61 -13.14
C VAL A 531 14.90 -18.42 -12.27
N PHE A 532 13.59 -18.28 -12.02
CA PHE A 532 13.07 -17.20 -11.19
C PHE A 532 13.53 -17.30 -9.73
N ARG A 533 13.68 -18.52 -9.21
CA ARG A 533 14.23 -18.77 -7.89
C ARG A 533 15.68 -18.33 -7.78
N ASN A 534 16.51 -18.61 -8.78
CA ASN A 534 17.91 -18.14 -8.81
C ASN A 534 17.99 -16.62 -8.89
N ALA A 535 17.14 -15.99 -9.69
CA ALA A 535 17.06 -14.54 -9.75
C ALA A 535 16.61 -13.92 -8.42
N SER A 536 15.59 -14.49 -7.77
CA SER A 536 15.13 -14.08 -6.44
C SER A 536 16.26 -14.19 -5.40
N ARG A 537 16.97 -15.32 -5.38
CA ARG A 537 18.14 -15.50 -4.49
C ARG A 537 19.25 -14.49 -4.74
N THR A 538 19.49 -14.14 -6.00
CA THR A 538 20.58 -13.23 -6.39
C THR A 538 20.23 -11.77 -6.11
N HIS A 539 18.98 -11.37 -6.36
CA HIS A 539 18.59 -9.95 -6.37
C HIS A 539 17.66 -9.53 -5.22
N LEU A 540 16.82 -10.43 -4.71
CA LEU A 540 15.87 -10.12 -3.64
C LEU A 540 16.46 -10.39 -2.25
N VAL A 541 17.04 -11.57 -2.02
CA VAL A 541 17.51 -11.99 -0.68
C VAL A 541 18.52 -11.02 -0.06
N PRO A 542 19.57 -10.54 -0.77
CA PRO A 542 20.52 -9.58 -0.18
C PRO A 542 19.84 -8.28 0.29
N LYS A 543 18.75 -7.87 -0.38
CA LYS A 543 17.99 -6.66 -0.03
C LYS A 543 17.10 -6.89 1.18
N LEU A 544 16.48 -8.07 1.28
CA LEU A 544 15.75 -8.46 2.49
C LEU A 544 16.70 -8.54 3.69
N HIS A 545 17.93 -9.03 3.50
CA HIS A 545 18.95 -8.98 4.53
C HIS A 545 19.35 -7.54 4.90
N ALA A 546 19.54 -6.65 3.92
CA ALA A 546 19.79 -5.24 4.19
C ALA A 546 18.63 -4.61 4.99
N LEU A 547 17.40 -4.85 4.56
CA LEU A 547 16.17 -4.42 5.25
C LEU A 547 16.12 -4.91 6.70
N ALA A 548 16.51 -6.16 6.95
CA ALA A 548 16.45 -6.77 8.28
C ALA A 548 17.35 -6.08 9.33
N HIS A 549 18.35 -5.30 8.92
CA HIS A 549 19.28 -4.64 9.84
C HIS A 549 18.75 -3.34 10.44
N TYR A 550 17.61 -2.85 9.96
CA TYR A 550 17.07 -1.58 10.42
C TYR A 550 16.21 -1.74 11.68
N PRO A 551 16.04 -0.66 12.47
CA PRO A 551 15.20 -0.69 13.66
C PRO A 551 13.71 -0.81 13.31
N PRO A 552 12.87 -1.35 14.22
CA PRO A 552 11.43 -1.27 14.10
C PRO A 552 10.94 0.18 13.93
N VAL A 553 9.86 0.33 13.17
CA VAL A 553 9.20 1.62 12.96
C VAL A 553 7.75 1.57 13.43
N SER A 554 7.27 2.71 13.90
CA SER A 554 5.87 2.94 14.18
C SER A 554 5.39 4.25 13.57
N LEU A 555 4.13 4.28 13.10
CA LEU A 555 3.46 5.47 12.59
C LEU A 555 2.39 5.92 13.57
N THR A 556 2.31 7.22 13.79
CA THR A 556 1.27 7.81 14.64
C THR A 556 0.51 8.92 13.92
N LEU A 557 -0.79 8.97 14.16
CA LEU A 557 -1.63 10.12 13.81
C LEU A 557 -1.66 11.14 14.96
N PRO A 558 -2.16 12.37 14.75
CA PRO A 558 -2.46 13.29 15.84
C PRO A 558 -3.47 12.68 16.82
N GLN A 559 -3.46 13.14 18.08
CA GLN A 559 -4.36 12.60 19.10
C GLN A 559 -5.84 12.82 18.75
N ASN A 560 -6.15 13.98 18.17
CA ASN A 560 -7.49 14.34 17.72
C ASN A 560 -7.45 14.47 16.19
N LEU A 561 -8.36 13.77 15.53
CA LEU A 561 -8.59 13.93 14.09
C LEU A 561 -9.45 15.18 13.83
N PRO A 562 -9.29 15.83 12.66
CA PRO A 562 -10.00 17.06 12.34
C PRO A 562 -11.52 16.83 12.29
N GLY A 563 -12.30 17.87 12.63
CA GLY A 563 -13.76 17.84 12.54
C GLY A 563 -14.31 18.06 11.12
N SER A 564 -13.45 18.43 10.17
CA SER A 564 -13.74 18.54 8.74
C SER A 564 -12.70 17.75 7.95
N THR A 565 -13.02 17.42 6.70
CA THR A 565 -12.04 16.78 5.83
C THR A 565 -10.77 17.63 5.72
N GLY A 566 -9.60 16.99 5.78
CA GLY A 566 -8.33 17.69 5.67
C GLY A 566 -7.09 16.82 5.85
N TRP A 567 -5.95 17.37 5.47
CA TRP A 567 -4.64 16.72 5.60
C TRP A 567 -4.14 16.78 7.05
N VAL A 568 -3.76 15.61 7.60
CA VAL A 568 -3.10 15.51 8.90
C VAL A 568 -1.69 14.96 8.76
N PRO A 569 -0.71 15.44 9.53
CA PRO A 569 0.64 14.90 9.49
C PRO A 569 0.70 13.47 10.04
N VAL A 570 1.52 12.63 9.42
CA VAL A 570 1.87 11.30 9.89
C VAL A 570 3.29 11.34 10.44
N GLU A 571 3.43 11.05 11.74
CA GLU A 571 4.73 11.02 12.41
C GLU A 571 5.34 9.61 12.38
N TRP A 572 6.62 9.54 12.04
CA TRP A 572 7.40 8.30 11.93
C TRP A 572 8.35 8.16 13.12
N TRP A 573 8.31 7.02 13.80
CA TRP A 573 9.11 6.75 15.00
C TRP A 573 10.01 5.55 14.79
N PHE A 574 11.29 5.68 15.08
CA PHE A 574 12.26 4.58 15.05
C PHE A 574 12.52 4.08 16.46
N ASP A 575 11.97 2.92 16.77
CA ASP A 575 12.12 2.30 18.08
C ASP A 575 13.53 1.69 18.15
N ARG A 576 14.43 2.31 18.92
CA ARG A 576 15.77 1.73 19.14
C ARG A 576 15.58 0.39 19.85
N ALA A 577 16.11 -0.68 19.26
CA ALA A 577 16.22 -1.96 19.96
C ALA A 577 16.98 -1.70 21.28
N ARG A 578 16.33 -1.96 22.43
CA ARG A 578 17.04 -2.01 23.71
C ARG A 578 18.11 -3.07 23.57
N ALA A 579 19.38 -2.65 23.48
CA ALA A 579 20.51 -3.54 23.62
C ALA A 579 20.34 -4.28 24.95
N GLY A 580 20.47 -5.60 24.93
CA GLY A 580 20.19 -6.47 26.06
C GLY A 580 20.86 -5.97 27.34
N ALA A 581 20.11 -6.09 28.44
CA ALA A 581 20.63 -5.87 29.78
C ALA A 581 21.88 -6.73 30.01
N GLY A 582 23.04 -6.07 30.07
CA GLY A 582 24.33 -6.70 30.30
C GLY A 582 25.41 -5.65 30.49
N SER A 583 25.81 -5.48 31.76
CA SER A 583 26.95 -4.71 32.30
C SER A 583 26.78 -3.18 32.50
N GLY A 584 26.59 -2.81 33.77
CA GLY A 584 27.48 -1.88 34.50
C GLY A 584 27.41 -0.38 34.22
N SER A 585 26.65 0.33 35.08
CA SER A 585 26.90 1.68 35.64
C SER A 585 27.56 2.76 34.77
N THR A 586 26.81 3.82 34.46
CA THR A 586 27.00 5.18 35.04
C THR A 586 25.90 6.14 34.56
N GLU A 587 25.62 7.12 35.40
CA GLU A 587 24.47 8.02 35.45
C GLU A 587 24.31 8.98 34.26
N GLY A 588 23.06 9.41 34.05
CA GLY A 588 22.75 10.81 33.74
C GLY A 588 22.93 11.28 32.29
N ALA A 589 22.01 10.91 31.40
CA ALA A 589 21.65 11.77 30.26
C ALA A 589 20.19 11.49 29.87
N ALA A 590 19.34 12.52 29.95
CA ALA A 590 18.00 12.49 29.37
C ALA A 590 18.15 12.30 27.86
N ASP A 591 17.81 11.11 27.38
CA ASP A 591 18.02 10.68 26.00
C ASP A 591 16.81 11.13 25.16
N THR A 592 16.88 12.35 24.64
CA THR A 592 15.89 12.88 23.67
C THR A 592 15.94 12.02 22.40
N PRO A 593 14.81 11.42 21.94
CA PRO A 593 14.77 10.73 20.65
C PRO A 593 15.05 11.71 19.51
N ALA A 594 15.74 11.24 18.47
CA ALA A 594 15.92 11.99 17.23
C ALA A 594 14.60 11.95 16.45
N ASP A 595 13.71 12.89 16.76
CA ASP A 595 12.51 13.17 15.98
C ASP A 595 12.89 13.87 14.67
N GLN A 596 11.98 13.81 13.69
CA GLN A 596 12.08 14.59 12.44
C GLN A 596 12.48 16.04 12.74
N PRO A 597 13.45 16.63 12.01
CA PRO A 597 13.72 18.05 12.15
C PRO A 597 12.55 18.84 11.53
N GLY A 598 11.66 19.40 12.36
CA GLY A 598 10.63 20.30 11.84
C GLY A 598 9.40 20.61 12.70
N THR A 599 9.19 19.99 13.86
CA THR A 599 8.05 20.35 14.73
C THR A 599 8.53 21.13 15.96
N GLY A 600 8.99 22.35 15.73
CA GLY A 600 9.18 23.36 16.77
C GLY A 600 8.57 24.65 16.25
N GLY A 601 7.45 25.07 16.82
CA GLY A 601 6.72 26.26 16.39
C GLY A 601 7.46 27.55 16.71
N ASP A 602 7.12 28.58 15.94
CA ASP A 602 6.52 29.79 16.50
C ASP A 602 5.08 29.88 15.98
#